data_AF-A0A3P8X4Q9-F1
#
_entry.id   AF-A0A3P8X4Q9-F1
#
_cell.length_a   1.000
_cell.length_b   1.000
_cell.length_c   1.000
_cell.angle_alpha   90.00
_cell.angle_beta   90.00
_cell.angle_gamma   90.00
#
_symmetry.space_group_name_H-M   'P 1'
#
loop_
_entity.id
_entity.type
_entity.pdbx_description
1 polymer ?
#
loop_
_entity_poly.entity_id
_entity_poly.type
_entity_poly.pdbx_seq_one_letter_code
_entity_poly.pdbx_strand_id
1 'polypeptide(L)' 'LHEYRKEKEKVHTKPLGMAFVTFQNEAMTAIILKDFNACQVQGCRCRLEPGSSQFSEVLHVHNWSVSYAPDPQNVRW' A
#
# COMPACT_ATOMS: atom_id res chain seq x y z
N LEU A 1 26.80 -10.90 17.16
CA LEU A 1 25.47 -10.81 17.82
C LEU A 1 25.12 -9.39 18.26
N HIS A 2 26.01 -8.68 18.95
CA HIS A 2 25.77 -7.31 19.44
C HIS A 2 25.53 -6.29 18.30
N GLU A 3 26.32 -6.33 17.23
CA GLU A 3 26.14 -5.46 16.06
C GLU A 3 24.83 -5.74 15.31
N TYR A 4 24.44 -7.01 15.13
CA TYR A 4 23.14 -7.39 14.56
C TYR A 4 21.96 -6.81 15.35
N ARG A 5 22.02 -6.84 16.69
CA ARG A 5 20.97 -6.27 17.55
C ARG A 5 20.88 -4.76 17.38
N LYS A 6 22.03 -4.07 17.34
CA LYS A 6 22.10 -2.62 17.11
C LYS A 6 21.57 -2.21 15.74
N GLU A 7 21.80 -3.03 14.70
CA GLU A 7 21.28 -2.76 13.36
C GLU A 7 19.76 -3.02 13.29
N LYS A 8 19.27 -4.07 13.95
CA LYS A 8 17.83 -4.38 14.05
C LYS A 8 17.03 -3.25 14.70
N GLU A 9 17.60 -2.55 15.68
CA GLU A 9 16.94 -1.42 16.35
C GLU A 9 16.75 -0.21 15.42
N LYS A 10 17.64 -0.01 14.44
CA LYS A 10 17.55 1.09 13.48
C LYS A 10 16.47 0.90 12.43
N VAL A 11 15.89 -0.30 12.29
CA VAL A 11 14.92 -0.61 11.22
C VAL A 11 13.71 0.34 11.23
N HIS A 12 13.27 0.78 12.41
CA HIS A 12 12.14 1.71 12.55
C HIS A 12 12.48 3.15 12.16
N THR A 13 13.77 3.49 12.04
CA THR A 13 14.21 4.88 11.80
C THR A 13 14.16 5.28 10.33
N LYS A 14 14.05 4.32 9.41
CA LYS A 14 14.05 4.56 7.96
C LYS A 14 13.01 3.65 7.26
N PRO A 15 11.70 3.95 7.40
CA PRO A 15 10.67 3.18 6.75
C PRO A 15 10.76 3.33 5.22
N LEU A 16 10.49 2.24 4.49
CA LEU A 16 10.52 2.23 3.02
C LEU A 16 9.32 2.92 2.36
N GLY A 17 8.29 3.28 3.13
CA GLY A 17 7.07 3.91 2.60
C GLY A 17 6.14 2.94 1.85
N MET A 18 6.28 1.64 2.06
CA MET A 18 5.44 0.59 1.47
C MET A 18 5.12 -0.52 2.49
N ALA A 19 4.04 -1.25 2.24
CA ALA A 19 3.63 -2.40 3.04
C ALA A 19 2.96 -3.47 2.16
N PHE A 20 3.03 -4.72 2.59
CA PHE A 20 2.21 -5.81 2.07
C PHE A 20 1.02 -6.03 3.00
N VAL A 21 -0.19 -6.08 2.44
CA VAL A 21 -1.44 -6.27 3.19
C VAL A 21 -2.15 -7.49 2.65
N THR A 22 -2.57 -8.38 3.55
CA THR A 22 -3.30 -9.61 3.20
C THR A 22 -4.75 -9.48 3.67
N PHE A 23 -5.68 -9.96 2.85
CA PHE A 23 -7.11 -9.98 3.16
C PHE A 23 -7.61 -11.43 3.26
N GLN A 24 -8.78 -11.62 3.87
CA GLN A 24 -9.37 -12.95 4.05
C GLN A 24 -9.64 -13.68 2.74
N ASN A 25 -10.02 -12.94 1.70
CA ASN A 25 -10.35 -13.50 0.39
C ASN A 25 -10.11 -12.49 -0.74
N GLU A 26 -10.13 -13.01 -1.96
CA GLU A 26 -9.88 -12.25 -3.19
C GLU A 26 -10.93 -11.16 -3.43
N ALA A 27 -12.19 -11.38 -3.04
CA ALA A 27 -13.26 -10.41 -3.23
C ALA A 27 -12.98 -9.09 -2.48
N MET A 28 -12.46 -9.15 -1.25
CA MET A 28 -12.05 -7.96 -0.49
C MET A 28 -10.92 -7.20 -1.21
N THR A 29 -9.91 -7.93 -1.71
CA THR A 29 -8.80 -7.33 -2.46
C THR A 29 -9.29 -6.67 -3.75
N ALA A 30 -10.20 -7.33 -4.49
CA ALA A 30 -10.77 -6.79 -5.71
C ALA A 30 -11.56 -5.49 -5.47
N ILE A 31 -12.30 -5.40 -4.36
CA ILE A 31 -13.03 -4.18 -3.97
C ILE A 31 -12.04 -3.03 -3.75
N ILE A 32 -10.99 -3.25 -2.96
CA ILE A 32 -9.99 -2.23 -2.65
C ILE A 32 -9.24 -1.81 -3.92
N LEU A 33 -8.81 -2.77 -4.73
CA LEU A 33 -8.10 -2.49 -5.97
C LEU A 33 -8.98 -1.69 -6.95
N LYS A 34 -10.28 -2.01 -7.02
CA LYS A 34 -11.22 -1.26 -7.85
C LYS A 34 -11.40 0.17 -7.34
N ASP A 35 -11.53 0.36 -6.04
CA ASP A 35 -11.71 1.68 -5.43
C ASP A 35 -10.50 2.59 -5.67
N PHE A 36 -9.29 2.09 -5.39
CA PHE A 36 -8.05 2.86 -5.60
C PHE A 36 -7.69 3.07 -7.08
N ASN A 37 -8.23 2.27 -8.00
CA ASN A 37 -8.02 2.42 -9.45
C ASN A 37 -9.24 2.99 -10.19
N ALA A 38 -10.28 3.45 -9.49
CA ALA A 38 -11.59 3.78 -10.05
C ALA A 38 -11.60 4.90 -11.11
N CYS A 39 -10.48 5.59 -11.35
CA CYS A 39 -10.35 6.63 -12.39
C CYS A 39 -8.97 6.71 -13.07
N GLN A 40 -8.44 5.57 -13.55
CA GLN A 40 -7.32 5.57 -14.50
C GLN A 40 -7.76 5.38 -15.97
N VAL A 41 -9.05 5.35 -16.27
CA VAL A 41 -9.57 5.01 -17.60
C VAL A 41 -9.58 6.24 -18.52
N GLN A 42 -8.86 6.14 -19.65
CA GLN A 42 -8.93 7.03 -20.82
C GLN A 42 -8.55 8.51 -20.60
N GLY A 43 -7.49 8.79 -19.83
CA GLY A 43 -6.90 10.14 -19.79
C GLY A 43 -7.76 11.20 -19.10
N CYS A 44 -8.92 10.84 -18.57
CA CYS A 44 -9.73 11.71 -17.73
C CYS A 44 -9.20 11.63 -16.30
N ARG A 45 -8.56 12.70 -15.81
CA ARG A 45 -8.22 12.86 -14.38
C ARG A 45 -9.46 13.24 -13.59
N CYS A 46 -10.50 12.43 -13.65
CA CYS A 46 -11.54 12.50 -12.66
C CYS A 46 -10.90 12.03 -11.34
N ARG A 47 -10.57 12.93 -10.41
CA ARG A 47 -10.19 12.53 -9.05
C ARG A 47 -11.44 11.99 -8.36
N LEU A 48 -11.89 10.79 -8.72
CA LEU A 48 -12.61 9.97 -7.75
C LEU A 48 -11.57 9.47 -6.78
N GLU A 49 -11.47 10.21 -5.68
CA GLU A 49 -10.72 9.78 -4.51
C GLU A 49 -11.31 8.44 -4.03
N PRO A 50 -10.48 7.51 -3.52
CA PRO A 50 -10.96 6.29 -2.89
C PRO A 50 -12.02 6.62 -1.83
N GLY A 51 -12.90 5.67 -1.52
CA GLY A 51 -13.94 5.84 -0.51
C GLY A 51 -13.41 6.52 0.76
N SER A 52 -13.97 7.68 1.11
CA SER A 52 -13.49 8.45 2.25
C SER A 52 -13.93 7.81 3.57
N SER A 53 -12.98 7.64 4.49
CA SER A 53 -13.20 7.24 5.88
C SER A 53 -12.74 8.36 6.82
N GLN A 54 -13.04 8.23 8.11
CA GLN A 54 -12.55 9.15 9.16
C GLN A 54 -11.02 9.25 9.23
N PHE A 55 -10.29 8.33 8.60
CA PHE A 55 -8.82 8.30 8.60
C PHE A 55 -8.19 8.72 7.27
N SER A 56 -8.99 8.94 6.22
CA SER A 56 -8.46 9.15 4.86
C SER A 56 -7.57 10.38 4.74
N GLU A 57 -7.89 11.45 5.48
CA GLU A 57 -7.07 12.68 5.51
C GLU A 57 -5.75 12.46 6.27
N VAL A 58 -5.81 11.87 7.47
CA VAL A 58 -4.64 11.60 8.32
C VAL A 58 -3.66 10.65 7.64
N LEU A 59 -4.17 9.68 6.88
CA LEU A 59 -3.36 8.69 6.15
C LEU A 59 -2.94 9.15 4.76
N HIS A 60 -3.45 10.29 4.29
CA HIS A 60 -3.24 10.80 2.93
C HIS A 60 -3.42 9.71 1.85
N VAL A 61 -4.52 8.95 1.92
CA VAL A 61 -4.76 7.76 1.06
C VAL A 61 -4.74 8.07 -0.44
N HIS A 62 -4.98 9.32 -0.81
CA HIS A 62 -4.88 9.84 -2.18
C HIS A 62 -3.46 9.80 -2.77
N ASN A 63 -2.43 9.64 -1.93
CA ASN A 63 -1.04 9.48 -2.35
C ASN A 63 -0.60 8.03 -2.47
N TRP A 64 -1.50 7.07 -2.22
CA TRP A 64 -1.14 5.65 -2.23
C TRP A 64 -1.29 5.07 -3.63
N SER A 65 -0.35 4.19 -3.99
CA SER A 65 -0.46 3.33 -5.17
C SER A 65 -0.75 1.91 -4.70
N VAL A 66 -1.87 1.33 -5.15
CA VAL A 66 -2.32 0.00 -4.72
C VAL A 66 -2.28 -0.97 -5.90
N SER A 67 -1.60 -2.11 -5.72
CA SER A 67 -1.49 -3.17 -6.71
C SER A 67 -1.34 -4.53 -6.02
N TYR A 68 -1.51 -5.62 -6.79
CA TYR A 68 -1.23 -6.95 -6.27
C TYR A 68 0.26 -7.09 -5.94
N ALA A 69 0.53 -7.70 -4.79
CA ALA A 69 1.90 -8.06 -4.42
C ALA A 69 2.46 -9.07 -5.45
N PRO A 70 3.72 -8.94 -5.85
CA PRO A 70 4.38 -9.98 -6.61
C PRO A 70 4.52 -11.26 -5.76
N ASP A 71 4.81 -12.38 -6.43
CA ASP A 71 5.22 -13.60 -5.73
C ASP A 71 6.40 -13.28 -4.77
N PRO A 72 6.43 -13.83 -3.55
CA PRO A 72 7.50 -13.57 -2.59
C PRO A 72 8.92 -13.81 -3.14
N GLN A 73 9.09 -14.75 -4.08
CA GLN A 73 10.38 -15.04 -4.72
C GLN A 73 10.81 -13.97 -5.73
N ASN A 74 9.87 -13.14 -6.19
CA ASN A 74 10.10 -12.07 -7.15
C ASN A 74 10.36 -10.71 -6.48
N VAL A 75 10.31 -10.63 -5.15
CA VAL A 75 10.66 -9.41 -4.39
C VAL A 75 12.18 -9.31 -4.23
N ARG A 76 12.77 -8.18 -4.63
CA ARG A 76 14.17 -7.83 -4.37
C ARG A 76 14.23 -6.90 -3.14
N TRP A 77 14.75 -7.42 -2.03
CA TRP A 77 14.86 -6.74 -0.73
C TRP A 77 16.12 -5.89 -0.58
#